data_AF-X1SF20-F1
#
_entry.id   AF-X1SF20-F1
#
_cell.length_a   1.000
_cell.length_b   1.000
_cell.length_c   1.000
_cell.angle_alpha   90.00
_cell.angle_beta   90.00
_cell.angle_gamma   90.00
#
_symmetry.space_group_name_H-M   'P 1'
#
loop_
_entity.id
_entity.type
_entity.pdbx_description
1 polymer ?
#
loop_
_entity_poly.entity_id
_entity_poly.type
_entity_poly.pdbx_seq_one_letter_code
_entity_poly.pdbx_strand_id
1 'polypeptide(L)'
;MKWMIPDLGGVIKVMETISFIQFIEEEAIQSAALGVFLALQAKSHRGAALGVNLLKDELIPHAKILNETVGTLAPYSKGCFADFIKAQETNLEIYQDILFSR
;
A
#
# COMPACT_ATOMS: atom_id res chain seq x y z
N MET A 1 25.19 8.37 35.14
CA MET A 1 25.04 8.69 33.70
C MET A 1 24.00 7.75 33.07
N LYS A 2 22.70 8.02 33.27
CA LYS A 2 21.59 7.19 32.77
C LYS A 2 20.72 7.91 31.72
N TRP A 3 21.25 8.98 31.12
CA TRP A 3 20.48 9.99 30.40
C TRP A 3 20.77 10.06 28.89
N MET A 4 21.37 9.02 28.31
CA MET A 4 21.79 9.07 26.89
C MET A 4 21.63 7.77 26.11
N ILE A 5 20.97 6.75 26.67
CA ILE A 5 20.54 5.61 25.85
C ILE A 5 19.07 5.87 25.57
N PRO A 6 18.68 6.20 24.32
CA PRO A 6 17.28 6.17 23.93
C PRO A 6 16.71 4.85 24.43
N ASP A 7 15.59 4.88 25.14
CA ASP A 7 14.94 3.66 25.60
C ASP A 7 14.73 2.77 24.37
N LEU A 8 15.54 1.70 24.26
CA LEU A 8 15.53 0.77 23.13
C LEU A 8 14.12 0.21 22.94
N GLY A 9 13.35 0.07 24.03
CA GLY A 9 11.95 -0.32 23.99
C GLY A 9 11.03 0.71 23.31
N GLY A 10 11.30 2.00 23.49
CA GLY A 10 10.56 3.07 22.81
C GLY A 10 10.80 3.09 21.31
N VAL A 11 12.05 2.91 20.88
CA VAL A 11 12.41 2.85 19.45
C VAL A 11 11.78 1.63 18.76
N ILE A 12 11.79 0.47 19.42
CA ILE A 12 11.14 -0.75 18.92
C ILE A 12 9.63 -0.53 18.72
N LYS A 13 8.94 0.06 19.70
CA LYS A 13 7.50 0.32 19.60
C LYS A 13 7.12 1.24 18.45
N VAL A 14 7.94 2.27 18.17
CA VAL A 14 7.72 3.16 17.03
C VAL A 14 7.82 2.38 15.72
N MET A 15 8.86 1.55 15.58
CA MET A 15 9.02 0.71 14.41
C MET A 15 7.84 -0.26 14.22
N GLU A 16 7.45 -0.97 15.27
CA GLU A 16 6.30 -1.89 15.25
C GLU A 16 5.01 -1.19 14.84
N THR A 17 4.75 0.00 15.38
CA THR A 17 3.56 0.80 15.06
C THR A 17 3.54 1.17 13.58
N ILE A 18 4.69 1.59 13.02
CA ILE A 18 4.78 2.01 11.62
C ILE A 18 4.63 0.80 10.69
N SER A 19 5.26 -0.33 10.99
CA SER A 19 5.04 -1.55 10.23
C SER A 19 3.58 -2.02 10.28
N PHE A 20 2.90 -1.84 11.41
CA PHE A 20 1.47 -2.15 11.51
C PHE A 20 0.60 -1.22 10.66
N ILE A 21 0.92 0.07 10.61
CA ILE A 21 0.24 1.01 9.71
C ILE A 21 0.47 0.61 8.24
N GLN A 22 1.70 0.27 7.86
CA GLN A 22 2.01 -0.22 6.51
C GLN A 22 1.20 -1.49 6.18
N PHE A 23 1.10 -2.43 7.11
CA PHE A 23 0.28 -3.63 6.94
C PHE A 23 -1.22 -3.31 6.69
N ILE A 24 -1.79 -2.34 7.41
CA ILE A 24 -3.18 -1.90 7.18
C ILE A 24 -3.35 -1.34 5.76
N GLU A 25 -2.39 -0.55 5.29
CA GLU A 25 -2.40 -0.04 3.92
C GLU A 25 -2.28 -1.17 2.88
N GLU A 26 -1.45 -2.19 3.14
CA GLU A 26 -1.33 -3.36 2.27
C GLU A 26 -2.69 -4.07 2.12
N GLU A 27 -3.36 -4.35 3.22
CA GLU A 27 -4.66 -5.04 3.25
C GLU A 27 -5.75 -4.23 2.53
N ALA A 28 -5.75 -2.89 2.69
CA ALA A 28 -6.71 -2.01 2.02
C ALA A 28 -6.53 -2.06 0.49
N ILE A 29 -5.28 -1.96 0.02
CA ILE A 29 -4.96 -2.02 -1.42
C ILE A 29 -5.29 -3.40 -2.00
N GLN A 30 -4.91 -4.49 -1.31
CA GLN A 30 -5.20 -5.85 -1.76
C GLN A 30 -6.71 -6.12 -1.84
N SER A 31 -7.48 -5.59 -0.87
CA SER A 31 -8.95 -5.68 -0.87
C SER A 31 -9.56 -4.96 -2.07
N ALA A 32 -9.09 -3.76 -2.38
CA ALA A 32 -9.55 -3.01 -3.55
C ALA A 32 -9.17 -3.70 -4.87
N ALA A 33 -7.93 -4.21 -4.98
CA ALA A 33 -7.47 -4.97 -6.14
C ALA A 33 -8.28 -6.25 -6.37
N LEU A 34 -8.58 -7.00 -5.31
CA LEU A 34 -9.48 -8.16 -5.39
C LEU A 34 -10.88 -7.76 -5.86
N GLY A 35 -11.41 -6.63 -5.37
CA GLY A 35 -12.67 -6.06 -5.83
C GLY A 35 -12.68 -5.77 -7.34
N VAL A 36 -11.59 -5.21 -7.87
CA VAL A 36 -11.42 -4.98 -9.32
C VAL A 36 -11.44 -6.31 -10.08
N PHE A 37 -10.65 -7.30 -9.64
CA PHE A 37 -10.61 -8.61 -10.26
C PHE A 37 -12.00 -9.27 -10.34
N LEU A 38 -12.74 -9.26 -9.22
CA LEU A 38 -14.09 -9.82 -9.16
C LEU A 38 -15.07 -9.07 -10.06
N ALA A 39 -14.97 -7.73 -10.12
CA ALA A 39 -15.80 -6.93 -11.01
C ALA A 39 -15.52 -7.21 -12.49
N LEU A 40 -14.26 -7.40 -12.87
CA LEU A 40 -13.86 -7.79 -14.23
C LEU A 40 -14.41 -9.18 -14.59
N GLN A 41 -14.28 -10.17 -13.69
CA GLN A 41 -14.86 -11.51 -13.86
C GLN A 41 -16.39 -11.46 -14.06
N ALA A 42 -17.08 -10.60 -13.30
CA ALA A 42 -18.51 -10.39 -13.43
C ALA A 42 -18.91 -9.52 -14.64
N LYS A 43 -17.95 -9.10 -15.49
CA LYS A 43 -18.14 -8.17 -16.62
C LYS A 43 -18.75 -6.82 -16.22
N SER A 44 -18.57 -6.43 -14.95
CA SER A 44 -18.99 -5.13 -14.42
C SER A 44 -17.91 -4.09 -14.68
N HIS A 45 -17.89 -3.54 -15.90
CA HIS A 45 -16.90 -2.50 -16.28
C HIS A 45 -16.96 -1.27 -15.38
N ARG A 46 -18.17 -0.86 -14.94
CA ARG A 46 -18.35 0.24 -13.99
C ARG A 46 -17.71 -0.09 -12.63
N GLY A 47 -17.93 -1.31 -12.12
CA GLY A 47 -17.34 -1.73 -10.84
C GLY A 47 -15.83 -1.78 -10.90
N ALA A 48 -15.28 -2.35 -11.98
CA ALA A 48 -13.84 -2.38 -12.21
C ALA A 48 -13.24 -0.97 -12.31
N ALA A 49 -13.89 -0.07 -13.05
CA ALA A 49 -13.44 1.33 -13.17
C ALA A 49 -13.40 2.05 -11.82
N LEU A 50 -14.39 1.85 -10.96
CA LEU A 50 -14.41 2.45 -9.62
C LEU A 50 -13.23 1.97 -8.77
N GLY A 51 -12.96 0.65 -8.76
CA GLY A 51 -11.84 0.11 -8.00
C GLY A 51 -10.48 0.54 -8.57
N VAL A 52 -10.34 0.59 -9.90
CA VAL A 52 -9.12 1.10 -10.56
C VAL A 52 -8.87 2.56 -10.20
N ASN A 53 -9.90 3.42 -10.20
CA ASN A 53 -9.76 4.82 -9.82
C ASN A 53 -9.40 4.96 -8.34
N LEU A 54 -10.03 4.18 -7.45
CA LEU A 54 -9.69 4.19 -6.02
C LEU A 54 -8.21 3.81 -5.78
N LEU A 55 -7.73 2.77 -6.46
CA LEU A 55 -6.33 2.34 -6.37
C LEU A 55 -5.38 3.42 -6.90
N LYS A 56 -5.69 3.98 -8.07
CA LYS A 56 -4.86 4.95 -8.79
C LYS A 56 -4.77 6.30 -8.08
N ASP A 57 -5.91 6.83 -7.68
CA ASP A 57 -6.04 8.24 -7.29
C ASP A 57 -5.94 8.43 -5.77
N GLU A 58 -6.19 7.37 -4.98
CA GLU A 58 -6.20 7.46 -3.51
C GLU A 58 -5.20 6.52 -2.85
N LEU A 59 -5.39 5.20 -2.96
CA LEU A 59 -4.68 4.24 -2.09
C LEU A 59 -3.18 4.12 -2.39
N ILE A 60 -2.80 3.89 -3.66
CA ILE A 60 -1.38 3.74 -4.02
C ILE A 60 -0.60 5.05 -3.79
N PRO A 61 -1.10 6.24 -4.20
CA PRO A 61 -0.44 7.50 -3.86
C PRO A 61 -0.29 7.72 -2.35
N HIS A 62 -1.32 7.40 -1.55
CA HIS A 62 -1.26 7.51 -0.11
C HIS A 62 -0.19 6.60 0.49
N ALA A 63 -0.13 5.34 0.07
CA ALA A 63 0.88 4.38 0.50
C ALA A 63 2.31 4.86 0.19
N LYS A 64 2.54 5.50 -0.97
CA LYS A 64 3.82 6.11 -1.33
C LYS A 64 4.22 7.23 -0.37
N ILE A 65 3.31 8.18 -0.13
CA ILE A 65 3.53 9.28 0.81
C ILE A 65 3.82 8.72 2.21
N LEU A 66 3.07 7.71 2.65
CA LEU A 66 3.29 7.08 3.95
C LEU A 66 4.67 6.44 4.06
N ASN A 67 5.09 5.68 3.05
CA ASN A 67 6.39 5.03 3.05
C ASN A 67 7.57 6.02 3.01
N GLU A 68 7.40 7.14 2.29
CA GLU A 68 8.39 8.20 2.20
C GLU A 68 8.50 8.99 3.51
N THR A 69 7.37 9.32 4.13
CA THR A 69 7.30 10.18 5.33
C THR A 69 7.69 9.44 6.60
N VAL A 70 7.02 8.32 6.91
CA VAL A 70 7.19 7.62 8.19
C VAL A 70 7.92 6.29 8.06
N GLY A 71 8.03 5.72 6.84
CA GLY A 71 8.72 4.45 6.63
C GLY A 71 10.20 4.47 7.04
N THR A 72 10.87 5.63 7.02
CA THR A 72 12.27 5.77 7.50
C THR A 72 12.45 5.42 8.98
N LEU A 73 11.39 5.58 9.77
CA LEU A 73 11.38 5.24 11.19
C LEU A 73 11.18 3.74 11.42
N ALA A 74 10.86 2.94 10.39
CA ALA A 74 10.82 1.48 10.39
C ALA A 74 11.63 0.92 9.21
N PRO A 75 12.98 1.03 9.25
CA PRO A 75 13.82 0.77 8.08
C PRO A 75 13.74 -0.66 7.55
N TYR A 76 13.44 -1.65 8.42
CA TYR A 76 13.28 -3.03 7.99
C TYR A 76 12.03 -3.26 7.13
N SER A 77 10.94 -2.53 7.36
CA SER A 77 9.69 -2.69 6.59
C SER A 77 9.58 -1.71 5.44
N LYS A 78 10.31 -0.58 5.46
CA LYS A 78 10.32 0.41 4.38
C LYS A 78 10.58 -0.19 3.00
N GLY A 79 11.60 -1.05 2.90
CA GLY A 79 11.99 -1.69 1.64
C GLY A 79 10.91 -2.65 1.15
N CYS A 80 10.42 -3.52 2.03
CA CYS A 80 9.34 -4.46 1.71
C CYS A 80 8.07 -3.73 1.24
N PHE A 81 7.70 -2.65 1.92
CA PHE A 81 6.52 -1.87 1.56
C PHE A 81 6.71 -1.11 0.24
N ALA A 82 7.94 -0.70 -0.10
CA ALA A 82 8.25 -0.13 -1.41
C ALA A 82 8.10 -1.17 -2.54
N ASP A 83 8.57 -2.40 -2.32
CA ASP A 83 8.41 -3.49 -3.27
C ASP A 83 6.92 -3.86 -3.44
N PHE A 84 6.16 -3.86 -2.34
CA PHE A 84 4.70 -4.03 -2.37
C PHE A 84 4.03 -2.95 -3.23
N ILE A 85 4.31 -1.66 -2.99
CA ILE A 85 3.75 -0.54 -3.76
C ILE A 85 4.04 -0.74 -5.25
N LYS A 86 5.28 -1.07 -5.60
CA LYS A 86 5.68 -1.32 -6.99
C LYS A 86 4.88 -2.46 -7.62
N ALA A 87 4.67 -3.55 -6.90
CA ALA A 87 3.85 -4.66 -7.38
C ALA A 87 2.40 -4.23 -7.63
N GLN A 88 1.84 -3.36 -6.79
CA GLN A 88 0.48 -2.84 -6.94
C GLN A 88 0.36 -1.82 -8.09
N GLU A 89 1.38 -1.01 -8.35
CA GLU A 89 1.44 -0.16 -9.54
C GLU A 89 1.41 -1.01 -10.82
N THR A 90 2.19 -2.09 -10.88
CA THR A 90 2.14 -3.02 -12.01
C THR A 90 0.77 -3.70 -12.13
N ASN A 91 0.14 -4.09 -11.02
CA ASN A 91 -1.18 -4.69 -11.05
C ASN A 91 -2.25 -3.70 -11.55
N LEU A 92 -2.14 -2.42 -11.17
CA LEU A 92 -3.01 -1.35 -11.65
C LEU A 92 -2.86 -1.15 -13.17
N GLU A 93 -1.63 -1.15 -13.69
CA GLU A 93 -1.37 -1.08 -15.14
C GLU A 93 -2.05 -2.24 -15.88
N ILE A 94 -1.95 -3.47 -15.35
CA ILE A 94 -2.63 -4.65 -15.92
C ILE A 94 -4.14 -4.46 -15.94
N TYR A 95 -4.75 -3.99 -14.84
CA TYR A 95 -6.20 -3.77 -14.81
C TYR A 95 -6.64 -2.65 -15.76
N GLN A 96 -5.84 -1.60 -15.91
CA GLN A 96 -6.12 -0.52 -16.86
C GLN A 96 -6.03 -1.02 -18.31
N ASP A 97 -5.02 -1.82 -18.64
CA ASP A 97 -4.88 -2.45 -19.95
C ASP A 97 -6.11 -3.33 -20.25
N ILE A 98 -6.49 -4.23 -19.34
CA ILE A 98 -7.68 -5.09 -19.53
C ILE A 98 -8.96 -4.27 -19.73
N LEU A 99 -9.13 -3.16 -18.99
CA LEU A 99 -10.37 -2.39 -18.99
C LEU A 99 -10.49 -1.41 -20.16
N PHE A 100 -9.36 -0.84 -20.61
CA PHE A 100 -9.33 0.29 -21.55
C PHE A 100 -8.64 -0.03 -22.88
N SER A 101 -7.91 -1.14 -23.00
CA SER A 101 -7.37 -1.59 -24.28
C SER A 101 -8.51 -2.15 -25.14
N ARG A 102 -9.04 -1.26 -25.98
CA ARG A 102 -9.95 -1.53 -27.09
C ARG A 102 -9.21 -1.39 -28.41
#